data_AF-A0A6P5SUR2-F1
#
_entry.id   AF-A0A6P5SUR2-F1
#
_cell.length_a   1.000
_cell.length_b   1.000
_cell.length_c   1.000
_cell.angle_alpha   90.00
_cell.angle_beta   90.00
_cell.angle_gamma   90.00
#
_symmetry.space_group_name_H-M   'P 1'
#
loop_
_entity.id
_entity.type
_entity.pdbx_description
1 polymer ?
#
loop_
_entity_poly.entity_id
_entity_poly.type
_entity_poly.pdbx_seq_one_letter_code
_entity_poly.pdbx_strand_id
1 'polypeptide(L)'
;MDPQAPYMGLTDIMQEIMGLTDILCRELQHKSQDIVNGMNLVGTTKSALHKLRLTGWETFIRKVYLFCKKQDIDMPHLNAQYKVGTRCSCQQNDNITVEHHYHFDIFNDAIDFHLVELNSGFSEGAIELLILSSALDPSDSFKSFNIDKICILAERFYPQDFTPQELQILRCELKLYEADVPHHPVLQKVSSLSELCR
;
A
#
# COMPACT_ATOMS: atom_id res chain seq x y z
N MET A 1 -21.64 12.21 30.18
CA MET A 1 -21.29 11.73 28.82
C MET A 1 -21.32 10.23 28.86
N ASP A 2 -22.17 9.62 28.05
CA ASP A 2 -22.16 8.17 27.86
C ASP A 2 -20.83 7.79 27.16
N PRO A 3 -19.99 6.93 27.76
CA PRO A 3 -18.66 6.64 27.23
C PRO A 3 -18.68 6.00 25.84
N GLN A 4 -19.80 5.42 25.38
CA GLN A 4 -19.81 4.49 24.24
C GLN A 4 -19.78 5.13 22.84
N ALA A 5 -20.33 6.34 22.65
CA ALA A 5 -20.38 7.00 21.34
C ALA A 5 -19.00 7.26 20.67
N PRO A 6 -17.97 7.75 21.38
CA PRO A 6 -16.66 7.97 20.77
C PRO A 6 -15.95 6.66 20.37
N TYR A 7 -16.16 5.55 21.08
CA TYR A 7 -15.53 4.27 20.73
C TYR A 7 -16.08 3.67 19.43
N MET A 8 -17.36 3.91 19.10
CA MET A 8 -17.94 3.38 17.86
C MET A 8 -17.53 4.18 16.61
N GLY A 9 -17.35 5.49 16.74
CA GLY A 9 -16.74 6.29 15.67
C GLY A 9 -15.34 5.81 15.33
N LEU A 10 -14.55 5.42 16.34
CA LEU A 10 -13.22 4.82 16.12
C LEU A 10 -13.31 3.46 15.40
N THR A 11 -14.31 2.63 15.71
CA THR A 11 -14.47 1.35 15.01
C THR A 11 -14.81 1.53 13.53
N ASP A 12 -15.60 2.54 13.16
CA ASP A 12 -15.92 2.82 11.76
C ASP A 12 -14.69 3.28 10.96
N ILE A 13 -13.84 4.12 11.56
CA ILE A 13 -12.55 4.53 10.95
C ILE A 13 -11.66 3.32 10.74
N MET A 14 -11.49 2.51 11.78
CA MET A 14 -10.66 1.31 11.71
C MET A 14 -11.19 0.34 10.66
N GLN A 15 -12.51 0.16 10.54
CA GLN A 15 -13.10 -0.70 9.50
C GLN A 15 -12.85 -0.18 8.09
N GLU A 16 -12.96 1.13 7.86
CA GLU A 16 -12.72 1.70 6.53
C GLU A 16 -11.25 1.58 6.11
N ILE A 17 -10.32 1.88 7.03
CA ILE A 17 -8.88 1.72 6.82
C ILE A 17 -8.50 0.25 6.65
N MET A 18 -8.95 -0.63 7.55
CA MET A 18 -8.69 -2.07 7.47
C MET A 18 -9.29 -2.68 6.21
N GLY A 19 -10.46 -2.22 5.75
CA GLY A 19 -11.07 -2.71 4.52
C GLY A 19 -10.20 -2.42 3.29
N LEU A 20 -9.60 -1.23 3.22
CA LEU A 20 -8.67 -0.88 2.14
C LEU A 20 -7.40 -1.73 2.17
N THR A 21 -6.81 -1.92 3.36
CA THR A 21 -5.56 -2.70 3.50
C THR A 21 -5.79 -4.21 3.41
N ASP A 22 -6.97 -4.72 3.79
CA ASP A 22 -7.35 -6.13 3.70
C ASP A 22 -7.46 -6.61 2.24
N ILE A 23 -8.02 -5.78 1.35
CA ILE A 23 -8.03 -6.07 -0.10
C ILE A 23 -6.59 -6.22 -0.60
N LEU A 24 -5.71 -5.27 -0.27
CA LEU A 24 -4.31 -5.34 -0.65
C LEU A 24 -3.61 -6.57 -0.07
N CYS A 25 -3.81 -6.86 1.21
CA CYS A 25 -3.22 -8.01 1.90
C CYS A 25 -3.61 -9.33 1.22
N ARG A 26 -4.89 -9.51 0.86
CA ARG A 26 -5.35 -10.71 0.14
C ARG A 26 -4.66 -10.87 -1.21
N GLU A 27 -4.57 -9.80 -1.99
CA GLU A 27 -3.92 -9.84 -3.31
C GLU A 27 -2.42 -10.14 -3.19
N LEU A 28 -1.72 -9.53 -2.23
CA LEU A 28 -0.31 -9.81 -1.98
C LEU A 28 -0.07 -11.23 -1.45
N GLN A 29 -1.02 -11.79 -0.69
CA GLN A 29 -0.97 -13.18 -0.24
C GLN A 29 -1.13 -14.19 -1.38
N HIS A 30 -1.77 -13.82 -2.48
CA HIS A 30 -1.91 -14.63 -3.69
C HIS A 30 -0.61 -14.76 -4.53
N LYS A 31 0.55 -14.53 -3.91
CA LYS A 31 1.94 -14.77 -4.38
C LYS A 31 2.08 -15.03 -5.88
N SER A 32 2.71 -14.08 -6.57
CA SER A 32 3.30 -14.20 -7.92
C SER A 32 2.36 -14.35 -9.12
N GLN A 33 1.03 -14.41 -8.97
CA GLN A 33 0.16 -14.60 -10.16
C GLN A 33 0.14 -13.38 -11.10
N ASP A 34 0.20 -12.16 -10.57
CA ASP A 34 0.35 -10.94 -11.37
C ASP A 34 1.02 -9.83 -10.53
N ILE A 35 2.35 -9.79 -10.59
CA ILE A 35 3.17 -8.80 -9.86
C ILE A 35 2.78 -7.37 -10.25
N VAL A 36 2.47 -7.13 -11.52
CA VAL A 36 2.12 -5.80 -12.03
C VAL A 36 0.82 -5.32 -11.40
N ASN A 37 -0.21 -6.17 -11.38
CA ASN A 37 -1.48 -5.83 -10.72
C ASN A 37 -1.30 -5.62 -9.22
N GLY A 38 -0.53 -6.46 -8.55
CA GLY A 38 -0.24 -6.30 -7.12
C GLY A 38 0.42 -4.96 -6.81
N MET A 39 1.42 -4.56 -7.60
CA MET A 39 2.11 -3.27 -7.40
C MET A 39 1.22 -2.07 -7.76
N ASN A 40 0.39 -2.18 -8.79
CA ASN A 40 -0.61 -1.15 -9.11
C ASN A 40 -1.63 -0.99 -7.98
N LEU A 41 -2.01 -2.09 -7.33
CA LEU A 41 -2.93 -2.06 -6.19
C LEU A 41 -2.30 -1.39 -4.97
N VAL A 42 -1.01 -1.60 -4.71
CA VAL A 42 -0.28 -0.85 -3.67
C VAL A 42 -0.41 0.67 -3.93
N GLY A 43 -0.12 1.13 -5.15
CA GLY A 43 -0.24 2.55 -5.51
C GLY A 43 -1.67 3.09 -5.38
N THR A 44 -2.66 2.29 -5.78
CA THR A 44 -4.09 2.62 -5.65
C THR A 44 -4.50 2.73 -4.19
N THR A 45 -4.05 1.80 -3.34
CA THR A 45 -4.34 1.77 -1.90
C THR A 45 -3.74 2.99 -1.19
N LYS A 46 -2.48 3.34 -1.50
CA LYS A 46 -1.85 4.57 -0.99
C LYS A 46 -2.64 5.82 -1.39
N SER A 47 -3.07 5.89 -2.64
CA SER A 47 -3.86 7.02 -3.14
C SER A 47 -5.23 7.12 -2.45
N ALA A 48 -5.89 5.98 -2.21
CA ALA A 48 -7.15 5.92 -1.48
C ALA A 48 -7.00 6.39 -0.03
N LEU A 49 -5.95 5.94 0.67
CA LEU A 49 -5.63 6.38 2.04
C LEU A 49 -5.33 7.88 2.09
N HIS A 50 -4.52 8.41 1.17
CA HIS A 50 -4.29 9.85 1.08
C HIS A 50 -5.58 10.65 0.85
N LYS A 51 -6.46 10.17 -0.04
CA LYS A 51 -7.76 10.82 -0.27
C LYS A 51 -8.66 10.78 0.97
N LEU A 52 -8.68 9.65 1.68
CA LEU A 52 -9.41 9.48 2.93
C LEU A 52 -8.91 10.47 3.98
N ARG A 53 -7.59 10.65 4.09
CA ARG A 53 -6.97 11.65 4.99
C ARG A 53 -7.41 13.08 4.67
N LEU A 54 -7.41 13.45 3.39
CA LEU A 54 -7.67 14.84 2.97
C LEU A 54 -9.15 15.23 3.01
N THR A 55 -10.05 14.30 2.67
CA THR A 55 -11.47 14.59 2.42
C THR A 55 -12.44 13.67 3.15
N GLY A 56 -11.92 12.64 3.82
CA GLY A 56 -12.75 11.64 4.50
C GLY A 56 -13.36 12.11 5.79
N TRP A 57 -12.76 13.10 6.47
CA TRP A 57 -13.22 13.59 7.77
C TRP A 57 -14.68 14.04 7.77
N GLU A 58 -15.08 14.87 6.80
CA GLU A 58 -16.47 15.37 6.72
C GLU A 58 -17.48 14.24 6.54
N THR A 59 -17.13 13.24 5.72
CA THR A 59 -17.97 12.08 5.51
C THR A 59 -18.05 11.23 6.76
N PHE A 60 -16.92 11.02 7.43
CA PHE A 60 -16.82 10.29 8.68
C PHE A 60 -17.66 10.94 9.79
N ILE A 61 -17.43 12.22 10.08
CA ILE A 61 -18.10 12.90 11.18
C ILE A 61 -19.62 12.97 10.97
N ARG A 62 -20.07 13.06 9.71
CA ARG A 62 -21.49 12.95 9.35
C ARG A 62 -22.07 11.58 9.65
N LYS A 63 -21.34 10.48 9.38
CA LYS A 63 -21.78 9.11 9.73
C LYS A 63 -21.94 8.99 11.25
N VAL A 64 -20.94 9.46 12.02
CA VAL A 64 -20.99 9.49 13.49
C VAL A 64 -22.19 10.29 14.00
N TYR A 65 -22.42 11.48 13.45
CA TYR A 65 -23.57 12.31 13.81
C TYR A 65 -24.92 11.60 13.58
N LEU A 66 -25.10 10.99 12.39
CA LEU A 66 -26.32 10.25 12.07
C LEU A 66 -26.53 9.05 12.99
N PHE A 67 -25.44 8.37 13.37
CA PHE A 67 -25.47 7.27 14.31
C PHE A 67 -25.88 7.73 15.71
N CYS A 68 -25.22 8.76 16.25
CA CYS A 68 -25.54 9.34 17.56
C CYS A 68 -27.02 9.74 17.62
N LYS A 69 -27.52 10.42 16.58
CA LYS A 69 -28.94 10.77 16.46
C LYS A 69 -29.86 9.54 16.46
N LYS A 70 -29.47 8.45 15.81
CA LYS A 70 -30.27 7.21 15.75
C LYS A 70 -30.33 6.49 17.10
N GLN A 71 -29.26 6.55 17.88
CA GLN A 71 -29.16 5.90 19.20
C GLN A 71 -29.60 6.81 20.35
N ASP A 72 -30.12 8.01 20.07
CA ASP A 72 -30.47 9.02 21.07
C ASP A 72 -29.28 9.38 21.99
N ILE A 73 -28.07 9.41 21.41
CA ILE A 73 -26.85 9.80 22.10
C ILE A 73 -26.48 11.24 21.71
N ASP A 74 -26.22 12.07 22.71
CA ASP A 74 -25.74 13.43 22.50
C ASP A 74 -24.33 13.44 21.92
N MET A 75 -24.18 14.05 20.74
CA MET A 75 -22.89 14.27 20.12
C MET A 75 -22.08 15.30 20.92
N PRO A 76 -20.80 15.04 21.25
CA PRO A 76 -19.94 16.04 21.84
C PRO A 76 -19.84 17.29 20.98
N HIS A 77 -19.86 18.47 21.61
CA HIS A 77 -19.59 19.71 20.90
C HIS A 77 -18.15 19.71 20.38
N LEU A 78 -18.00 19.76 19.05
CA LEU A 78 -16.70 19.70 18.37
C LEU A 78 -15.75 20.85 18.76
N ASN A 79 -16.31 22.03 19.05
CA ASN A 79 -15.57 23.20 19.53
C ASN A 79 -15.32 23.20 21.05
N ALA A 80 -15.83 22.21 21.78
CA ALA A 80 -15.54 22.12 23.21
C ALA A 80 -14.06 21.80 23.42
N GLN A 81 -13.55 22.26 24.56
CA GLN A 81 -12.22 21.88 24.99
C GLN A 81 -12.17 20.38 25.25
N TYR A 82 -11.21 19.70 24.63
CA TYR A 82 -10.92 18.31 24.90
C TYR A 82 -10.25 18.19 26.28
N LYS A 83 -10.85 17.40 27.18
CA LYS A 83 -10.32 17.16 28.52
C LYS A 83 -9.95 15.69 28.63
N VAL A 84 -8.66 15.40 28.66
CA VAL A 84 -8.16 14.04 28.87
C VAL A 84 -8.56 13.56 30.27
N GLY A 85 -9.26 12.43 30.35
CA GLY A 85 -9.80 11.87 31.59
C GLY A 85 -8.77 11.16 32.48
N THR A 86 -7.60 11.76 32.75
CA THR A 86 -6.58 11.18 33.65
C THR A 86 -6.15 12.17 34.73
N ARG A 87 -5.96 11.62 35.94
CA ARG A 87 -5.61 12.26 37.22
C ARG A 87 -4.34 13.15 37.24
N CYS A 88 -3.65 13.33 36.12
CA CYS A 88 -2.39 14.08 36.02
C CYS A 88 -2.52 15.20 34.97
N SER A 89 -3.40 16.16 35.22
CA SER A 89 -3.68 17.35 34.40
C SER A 89 -2.60 18.44 34.50
N CYS A 90 -1.31 18.08 34.56
CA CYS A 90 -0.26 19.04 34.88
C CYS A 90 0.60 19.50 33.69
N GLN A 91 0.40 18.99 32.46
CA GLN A 91 1.35 19.27 31.36
C GLN A 91 0.76 19.60 29.97
N GLN A 92 -0.56 19.69 29.79
CA GLN A 92 -1.11 20.13 28.49
C GLN A 92 -1.69 21.53 28.63
N ASN A 93 -0.90 22.52 28.18
CA ASN A 93 -1.20 23.95 28.21
C ASN A 93 -1.96 24.43 26.95
N ASP A 94 -2.39 23.50 26.10
CA ASP A 94 -3.00 23.82 24.81
C ASP A 94 -4.53 23.60 24.88
N ASN A 95 -5.29 24.63 24.50
CA ASN A 95 -6.75 24.57 24.34
C ASN A 95 -7.11 23.72 23.09
N ILE A 96 -6.83 22.42 23.14
CA ILE A 96 -7.17 21.49 22.06
C ILE A 96 -8.69 21.29 22.03
N THR A 97 -9.30 21.36 20.85
CA THR A 97 -10.73 21.10 20.66
C THR A 97 -11.00 19.60 20.51
N VAL A 98 -12.24 19.19 20.79
CA VAL A 98 -12.69 17.81 20.55
C VAL A 98 -12.48 17.42 19.08
N GLU A 99 -12.81 18.31 18.14
CA GLU A 99 -12.54 18.07 16.72
C GLU A 99 -11.07 17.86 16.43
N HIS A 100 -10.19 18.70 16.98
CA HIS A 100 -8.76 18.57 16.73
C HIS A 100 -8.25 17.20 17.14
N HIS A 101 -8.64 16.76 18.34
CA HIS A 101 -8.22 15.47 18.86
C HIS A 101 -8.67 14.29 17.99
N TYR A 102 -9.96 14.22 17.64
CA TYR A 102 -10.45 13.09 16.85
C TYR A 102 -10.02 13.15 15.38
N HIS A 103 -9.91 14.34 14.80
CA HIS A 103 -9.52 14.50 13.40
C HIS A 103 -8.01 14.30 13.20
N PHE A 104 -7.18 15.03 13.95
CA PHE A 104 -5.74 15.02 13.71
C PHE A 104 -5.07 13.90 14.51
N ASP A 105 -5.23 13.87 15.83
CA ASP A 105 -4.49 12.94 16.70
C ASP A 105 -5.00 11.48 16.61
N ILE A 106 -6.15 11.23 15.99
CA ILE A 106 -6.68 9.87 15.84
C ILE A 106 -6.93 9.51 14.38
N PHE A 107 -7.79 10.23 13.67
CA PHE A 107 -8.15 9.87 12.30
C PHE A 107 -6.96 9.99 11.34
N ASN A 108 -6.27 11.14 11.34
CA ASN A 108 -5.09 11.32 10.49
C ASN A 108 -3.93 10.43 10.94
N ASP A 109 -3.65 10.35 12.24
CA ASP A 109 -2.58 9.50 12.78
C ASP A 109 -2.76 8.02 12.40
N ALA A 110 -3.99 7.49 12.45
CA ALA A 110 -4.27 6.11 12.02
C ALA A 110 -4.01 5.90 10.53
N ILE A 111 -4.38 6.85 9.67
CA ILE A 111 -4.14 6.76 8.23
C ILE A 111 -2.64 6.90 7.92
N ASP A 112 -1.97 7.85 8.58
CA ASP A 112 -0.55 8.13 8.42
C ASP A 112 0.29 6.92 8.83
N PHE A 113 -0.11 6.19 9.87
CA PHE A 113 0.51 4.91 10.25
C PHE A 113 0.53 3.91 9.09
N HIS A 114 -0.62 3.66 8.45
CA HIS A 114 -0.70 2.73 7.33
C HIS A 114 0.02 3.24 6.08
N LEU A 115 0.00 4.55 5.83
CA LEU A 115 0.78 5.14 4.73
C LEU A 115 2.29 4.95 4.95
N VAL A 116 2.79 5.15 6.17
CA VAL A 116 4.20 4.92 6.52
C VAL A 116 4.58 3.45 6.32
N GLU A 117 3.73 2.52 6.77
CA GLU A 117 3.96 1.09 6.59
C GLU A 117 4.03 0.71 5.10
N LEU A 118 3.07 1.18 4.29
CA LEU A 118 3.07 0.92 2.85
C LEU A 118 4.23 1.60 2.11
N ASN A 119 4.64 2.80 2.52
CA ASN A 119 5.74 3.52 1.89
C ASN A 119 7.11 2.92 2.24
N SER A 120 7.28 2.40 3.44
CA SER A 120 8.51 1.71 3.85
C SER A 120 8.61 0.31 3.23
N GLY A 121 7.52 -0.45 3.20
CA GLY A 121 7.50 -1.80 2.60
C GLY A 121 7.52 -1.79 1.07
N PHE A 122 6.90 -0.79 0.44
CA PHE A 122 6.79 -0.66 -1.02
C PHE A 122 7.23 0.73 -1.46
N SER A 123 8.52 1.02 -1.35
CA SER A 123 9.07 2.25 -1.91
C SER A 123 8.88 2.30 -3.44
N GLU A 124 8.95 3.49 -4.04
CA GLU A 124 8.87 3.64 -5.49
C GLU A 124 9.90 2.77 -6.21
N GLY A 125 11.13 2.72 -5.68
CA GLY A 125 12.19 1.86 -6.19
C GLY A 125 11.87 0.37 -6.06
N ALA A 126 11.30 -0.08 -4.95
CA ALA A 126 10.91 -1.48 -4.76
C ALA A 126 9.77 -1.88 -5.72
N ILE A 127 8.79 -1.00 -5.90
CA ILE A 127 7.70 -1.18 -6.85
C ILE A 127 8.23 -1.27 -8.28
N GLU A 128 9.09 -0.33 -8.67
CA GLU A 128 9.70 -0.31 -10.00
C GLU A 128 10.54 -1.57 -10.25
N LEU A 129 11.37 -1.97 -9.28
CA LEU A 129 12.14 -3.21 -9.33
C LEU A 129 11.23 -4.41 -9.62
N LEU A 130 10.17 -4.59 -8.84
CA LEU A 130 9.23 -5.70 -8.99
C LEU A 130 8.49 -5.69 -10.34
N ILE A 131 8.08 -4.51 -10.81
CA ILE A 131 7.44 -4.36 -12.14
C ILE A 131 8.41 -4.71 -13.26
N LEU A 132 9.68 -4.32 -13.17
CA LEU A 132 10.68 -4.69 -14.17
C LEU A 132 11.04 -6.18 -14.09
N SER A 133 11.15 -6.75 -12.90
CA SER A 133 11.37 -8.19 -12.69
C SER A 133 10.23 -9.05 -13.23
N SER A 134 9.01 -8.50 -13.36
CA SER A 134 7.90 -9.23 -14.00
C SER A 134 8.17 -9.58 -15.46
N ALA A 135 9.13 -8.92 -16.13
CA ALA A 135 9.56 -9.27 -17.47
C ALA A 135 10.36 -10.59 -17.53
N LEU A 136 10.76 -11.15 -16.39
CA LEU A 136 11.42 -12.45 -16.29
C LEU A 136 10.43 -13.57 -15.91
N ASP A 137 9.15 -13.25 -15.72
CA ASP A 137 8.16 -14.21 -15.26
C ASP A 137 7.91 -15.30 -16.33
N PRO A 138 8.19 -16.58 -16.01
CA PRO A 138 8.01 -17.68 -16.96
C PRO A 138 6.55 -18.09 -17.14
N SER A 139 5.62 -17.53 -16.35
CA SER A 139 4.19 -17.79 -16.46
C SER A 139 3.64 -17.55 -17.88
N ASP A 140 2.57 -18.26 -18.24
CA ASP A 140 1.93 -18.18 -19.55
C ASP A 140 2.91 -18.31 -20.74
N SER A 141 3.92 -19.19 -20.60
CA SER A 141 4.98 -19.38 -21.60
C SER A 141 5.79 -18.10 -21.88
N PHE A 142 6.24 -17.43 -20.81
CA PHE A 142 7.05 -16.20 -20.89
C PHE A 142 6.34 -15.05 -21.62
N LYS A 143 5.01 -14.98 -21.54
CA LYS A 143 4.21 -13.93 -22.21
C LYS A 143 4.63 -12.51 -21.83
N SER A 144 5.11 -12.33 -20.60
CA SER A 144 5.56 -11.03 -20.07
C SER A 144 6.99 -10.67 -20.47
N PHE A 145 7.71 -11.56 -21.17
CA PHE A 145 9.10 -11.37 -21.53
C PHE A 145 9.32 -10.09 -22.33
N ASN A 146 10.27 -9.27 -21.87
CA ASN A 146 10.54 -7.99 -22.49
C ASN A 146 12.00 -7.59 -22.27
N ILE A 147 12.76 -7.62 -23.36
CA ILE A 147 14.20 -7.33 -23.37
C ILE A 147 14.49 -5.93 -22.84
N ASP A 148 13.71 -4.92 -23.24
CA ASP A 148 13.92 -3.53 -22.81
C ASP A 148 13.77 -3.39 -21.30
N LYS A 149 12.72 -3.96 -20.71
CA LYS A 149 12.50 -3.94 -19.26
C LYS A 149 13.63 -4.66 -18.50
N ILE A 150 14.12 -5.78 -19.02
CA ILE A 150 15.25 -6.52 -18.40
C ILE A 150 16.54 -5.71 -18.49
N CYS A 151 16.81 -5.03 -19.61
CA CYS A 151 17.96 -4.14 -19.71
C CYS A 151 17.85 -2.95 -18.75
N ILE A 152 16.67 -2.33 -18.62
CA ILE A 152 16.42 -1.24 -17.67
C ILE A 152 16.61 -1.73 -16.22
N LEU A 153 16.16 -2.96 -15.91
CA LEU A 153 16.36 -3.59 -14.61
C LEU A 153 17.85 -3.68 -14.28
N ALA A 154 18.65 -4.26 -15.19
CA ALA A 154 20.09 -4.41 -15.03
C ALA A 154 20.79 -3.04 -14.88
N GLU A 155 20.47 -2.08 -15.74
CA GLU A 155 21.06 -0.75 -15.72
C GLU A 155 20.76 0.03 -14.43
N ARG A 156 19.49 0.04 -13.98
CA ARG A 156 19.06 0.88 -12.87
C ARG A 156 19.30 0.26 -11.50
N PHE A 157 19.14 -1.05 -11.37
CA PHE A 157 19.18 -1.73 -10.07
C PHE A 157 20.45 -2.56 -9.84
N TYR A 158 21.20 -2.86 -10.90
CA TYR A 158 22.46 -3.60 -10.85
C TYR A 158 23.63 -2.85 -11.54
N PRO A 159 23.82 -1.53 -11.30
CA PRO A 159 24.81 -0.73 -12.02
C PRO A 159 26.27 -1.11 -11.72
N GLN A 160 26.52 -1.89 -10.66
CA GLN A 160 27.85 -2.40 -10.32
C GLN A 160 28.17 -3.74 -10.99
N ASP A 161 27.14 -4.46 -11.45
CA ASP A 161 27.27 -5.79 -12.03
C ASP A 161 27.38 -5.74 -13.56
N PHE A 162 27.02 -4.61 -14.18
CA PHE A 162 27.05 -4.45 -15.63
C PHE A 162 27.74 -3.15 -16.05
N THR A 163 28.76 -3.28 -16.89
CA THR A 163 29.28 -2.18 -17.70
C THR A 163 28.34 -1.86 -18.87
N PRO A 164 28.42 -0.65 -19.47
CA PRO A 164 27.63 -0.33 -20.67
C PRO A 164 27.85 -1.31 -21.83
N GLN A 165 29.05 -1.87 -21.97
CA GLN A 165 29.36 -2.89 -22.98
C GLN A 165 28.67 -4.21 -22.65
N GLU A 166 28.70 -4.66 -21.39
CA GLU A 166 28.02 -5.87 -20.94
C GLU A 166 26.50 -5.76 -21.08
N LEU A 167 25.90 -4.57 -20.88
CA LEU A 167 24.47 -4.36 -21.15
C LEU A 167 24.11 -4.57 -22.63
N GLN A 168 25.00 -4.20 -23.56
CA GLN A 168 24.78 -4.45 -24.99
C GLN A 168 24.92 -5.94 -25.34
N ILE A 169 25.85 -6.63 -24.66
CA ILE A 169 26.01 -8.09 -24.79
C ILE A 169 24.77 -8.80 -24.24
N LEU A 170 24.33 -8.45 -23.03
CA LEU A 170 23.10 -8.95 -22.40
C LEU A 170 21.90 -8.80 -23.34
N ARG A 171 21.75 -7.64 -23.99
CA ARG A 171 20.67 -7.43 -24.95
C ARG A 171 20.74 -8.37 -26.15
N CYS A 172 21.94 -8.72 -26.62
CA CYS A 172 22.12 -9.71 -27.67
C CYS A 172 21.79 -11.12 -27.19
N GLU A 173 22.25 -11.49 -25.99
CA GLU A 173 21.97 -12.79 -25.37
C GLU A 173 20.48 -13.00 -25.12
N LEU A 174 19.76 -11.97 -24.66
CA LEU A 174 18.31 -12.02 -24.45
C LEU A 174 17.51 -12.27 -25.73
N LYS A 175 17.99 -11.81 -26.89
CA LYS A 175 17.35 -12.11 -28.19
C LYS A 175 17.51 -13.58 -28.58
N LEU A 176 18.67 -14.18 -28.28
CA LEU A 176 18.90 -15.60 -28.49
C LEU A 176 18.04 -16.41 -27.53
N TYR A 177 18.00 -16.01 -26.26
CA TYR A 177 17.15 -16.62 -25.25
C TYR A 177 15.67 -16.63 -25.65
N GLU A 178 15.14 -15.50 -26.12
CA GLU A 178 13.75 -15.39 -26.60
C GLU A 178 13.41 -16.39 -27.71
N ALA A 179 14.36 -16.66 -28.62
CA ALA A 179 14.18 -17.62 -29.70
C ALA A 179 14.24 -19.10 -29.21
N ASP A 180 15.02 -19.36 -28.17
CA ASP A 180 15.26 -20.71 -27.64
C ASP A 180 14.21 -21.15 -26.61
N VAL A 181 13.67 -20.23 -25.81
CA VAL A 181 12.67 -20.50 -24.75
C VAL A 181 11.50 -21.37 -25.22
N PRO A 182 10.84 -21.07 -26.37
CA PRO A 182 9.72 -21.88 -26.85
C PRO A 182 10.09 -23.32 -27.21
N HIS A 183 11.38 -23.62 -27.39
CA HIS A 183 11.85 -24.94 -27.79
C HIS A 183 12.51 -25.70 -26.63
N HIS A 184 12.68 -25.06 -25.47
CA HIS A 184 13.42 -25.62 -24.35
C HIS A 184 12.49 -26.36 -23.36
N PRO A 185 12.52 -27.72 -23.32
CA PRO A 185 11.51 -28.52 -22.61
C PRO A 185 11.54 -28.38 -21.09
N VAL A 186 12.66 -27.88 -20.52
CA VAL A 186 12.75 -27.57 -19.09
C VAL A 186 12.14 -26.21 -18.77
N LEU A 187 12.36 -25.20 -19.63
CA LEU A 187 11.89 -23.83 -19.37
C LEU A 187 10.37 -23.72 -19.51
N GLN A 188 9.78 -24.50 -20.43
CA GLN A 188 8.32 -24.61 -20.56
C GLN A 188 7.62 -25.17 -19.31
N LYS A 189 8.34 -25.83 -18.39
CA LYS A 189 7.77 -26.40 -17.17
C LYS A 189 7.90 -25.47 -15.96
N VAL A 190 8.65 -24.38 -16.10
CA VAL A 190 8.84 -23.41 -15.03
C VAL A 190 7.60 -22.52 -14.97
N SER A 191 7.00 -22.40 -13.79
CA SER A 191 5.73 -21.70 -13.58
C SER A 191 5.85 -20.44 -12.74
N SER A 192 7.01 -20.21 -12.12
CA SER A 192 7.27 -19.02 -11.32
C SER A 192 8.73 -18.58 -11.39
N LEU A 193 8.98 -17.29 -11.11
CA LEU A 193 10.33 -16.74 -10.93
C LEU A 193 11.15 -17.53 -9.90
N SER A 194 10.53 -18.00 -8.83
CA SER A 194 11.23 -18.75 -7.78
C SER A 194 11.79 -20.09 -8.26
N GLU A 195 11.12 -20.72 -9.23
CA GLU A 195 11.58 -21.96 -9.86
C GLU A 195 12.67 -21.69 -10.91
N LEU A 196 12.60 -20.54 -11.59
CA LEU A 196 13.61 -20.11 -12.56
C LEU A 196 14.97 -19.84 -11.90
N CYS A 197 14.98 -19.39 -10.64
CA CYS A 197 16.19 -19.02 -9.91
C CYS A 197 16.87 -20.16 -9.12
N ARG A 198 16.43 -21.42 -9.27
CA ARG A 198 17.01 -22.59 -8.60
C ARG A 198 18.00 -23.34 -9.48
#